data_AF-A0A0L7RHU2-F1
#
_entry.id   AF-A0A0L7RHU2-F1
#
_cell.length_a   1.000
_cell.length_b   1.000
_cell.length_c   1.000
_cell.angle_alpha   90.00
_cell.angle_beta   90.00
_cell.angle_gamma   90.00
#
_symmetry.space_group_name_H-M   'P 1'
#
loop_
_entity.id
_entity.type
_entity.pdbx_description
1 polymer ?
#
loop_
_entity_poly.entity_id
_entity_poly.type
_entity_poly.pdbx_seq_one_letter_code
_entity_poly.pdbx_strand_id
1 'polypeptide(L)'
;MADCESEVQRLPAANEDVTRNANVPQQPVNQSNDPIRQGPRCVTIYKTETGFGFNVRGQVSEGGQLRSINGELYAPLQHVSAVLPRGAAEKAGIRKGDRILEVNNVNVEGATHKQVVDLIKSGGDVLTLTVISVTPQEAEKLEPFEDLSYASMDYSEKRSLPISVPDYHVREREHERYVVFNVHMAGRHLCSRRYREFAALHMALKKEFIGFDFPKLPGKWPFQLSELQLDARRRGLEQYLEKVCAVRVIADSDIMQEFLSDRLEEDGDQGPAVDLKILLPDREVVTVTVAKAATVSDVYDAVCNRVGLDTDTAKHFYLFEIVEYNFERKLQPHEHPHTLYVQNYSTASVTCLAVRRWLFNLDRPLSDKALTWIFWQTVDEVNRGHITAGERLYQLKALQDVSRKHEYLKLAKELSGYGDIVFPHCACDSRKKGHLVPIVGAAAFKLQGAKEDGTLESHVFELKWNTIKRWEIDEEGMAFCFQYTLQDYRPLRWLKLFTPYYTFLSDCFDRIAEEATETMETKIQELWGNVRR
;
A
#
# COMPACT_ATOMS: atom_id res chain seq x y z
N MET A 1 53.70 -43.15 -29.84
CA MET A 1 55.00 -42.50 -30.12
C MET A 1 54.98 -41.24 -29.28
N ALA A 2 55.38 -41.34 -28.01
CA ALA A 2 56.77 -41.43 -27.56
C ALA A 2 57.46 -40.07 -27.80
N ASP A 3 57.92 -39.26 -26.84
CA ASP A 3 58.40 -39.41 -25.45
C ASP A 3 59.81 -38.78 -25.41
N CYS A 4 60.02 -37.88 -24.45
CA CYS A 4 61.29 -37.47 -23.84
C CYS A 4 60.88 -36.48 -22.72
N GLU A 5 60.97 -36.81 -21.42
CA GLU A 5 62.19 -36.92 -20.59
C GLU A 5 62.98 -35.59 -20.50
N SER A 6 63.55 -35.13 -19.37
CA SER A 6 63.62 -35.57 -17.95
C SER A 6 63.85 -34.30 -17.08
N GLU A 7 64.04 -34.26 -15.75
CA GLU A 7 64.25 -35.25 -14.67
C GLU A 7 63.66 -34.70 -13.34
N VAL A 8 64.03 -35.24 -12.17
CA VAL A 8 63.72 -34.74 -10.80
C VAL A 8 65.02 -34.79 -9.96
N GLN A 9 65.01 -34.15 -8.78
CA GLN A 9 65.71 -34.60 -7.54
C GLN A 9 67.08 -33.97 -7.18
N ARG A 10 67.11 -33.17 -6.09
CA ARG A 10 67.78 -33.53 -4.81
C ARG A 10 67.72 -32.42 -3.73
N LEU A 11 67.40 -32.82 -2.49
CA LEU A 11 67.72 -32.13 -1.23
C LEU A 11 69.11 -32.61 -0.73
N PRO A 12 69.79 -31.90 0.20
CA PRO A 12 69.73 -32.27 1.63
C PRO A 12 69.81 -31.05 2.62
N ALA A 13 69.13 -31.08 3.79
CA ALA A 13 69.65 -31.38 5.16
C ALA A 13 70.54 -30.28 5.82
N ALA A 14 70.57 -30.05 7.14
CA ALA A 14 69.70 -30.43 8.27
C ALA A 14 70.05 -29.63 9.57
N ASN A 15 69.07 -29.56 10.49
CA ASN A 15 69.10 -29.54 11.98
C ASN A 15 70.20 -28.88 12.83
N GLU A 16 69.75 -28.22 13.90
CA GLU A 16 70.01 -28.51 15.34
C GLU A 16 68.89 -27.77 16.14
N ASP A 17 67.98 -28.29 16.98
CA ASP A 17 67.80 -29.49 17.84
C ASP A 17 68.06 -29.24 19.36
N VAL A 18 67.46 -30.09 20.22
CA VAL A 18 67.53 -30.19 21.71
C VAL A 18 66.67 -29.18 22.54
N THR A 19 65.83 -29.53 23.55
CA THR A 19 65.12 -30.79 23.94
C THR A 19 63.92 -30.52 24.89
N ARG A 20 62.80 -31.27 24.71
CA ARG A 20 61.94 -31.98 25.71
C ARG A 20 61.45 -31.33 27.03
N ASN A 21 60.14 -31.48 27.29
CA ASN A 21 59.65 -32.36 28.36
C ASN A 21 58.18 -32.79 28.14
N ALA A 22 57.76 -33.92 28.73
CA ALA A 22 56.44 -34.54 28.47
C ALA A 22 55.71 -34.92 29.77
N ASN A 23 54.38 -34.77 29.79
CA ASN A 23 53.44 -35.75 30.37
C ASN A 23 51.96 -35.45 30.05
N VAL A 24 51.16 -36.51 30.04
CA VAL A 24 49.76 -36.62 29.59
C VAL A 24 48.82 -36.57 30.83
N PRO A 25 47.65 -35.90 30.81
CA PRO A 25 46.41 -36.58 30.36
C PRO A 25 45.44 -35.76 29.51
N GLN A 26 44.84 -36.42 28.52
CA GLN A 26 43.57 -36.00 27.93
C GLN A 26 42.44 -36.28 28.92
N GLN A 27 41.68 -35.26 29.30
CA GLN A 27 40.35 -35.37 29.91
C GLN A 27 39.43 -34.30 29.32
N PRO A 28 38.10 -34.52 29.33
CA PRO A 28 37.23 -33.94 28.31
C PRO A 28 37.02 -32.44 28.49
N VAL A 29 37.00 -31.72 27.37
CA VAL A 29 36.38 -30.39 27.34
C VAL A 29 34.89 -30.61 27.55
N ASN A 30 34.43 -30.34 28.78
CA ASN A 30 33.01 -30.36 29.12
C ASN A 30 32.24 -29.52 28.11
N GLN A 31 31.32 -30.14 27.38
CA GLN A 31 30.18 -29.43 26.81
C GLN A 31 29.33 -28.94 27.97
N SER A 32 29.58 -27.71 28.41
CA SER A 32 28.67 -26.99 29.29
C SER A 32 27.38 -26.74 28.52
N ASN A 33 26.44 -27.68 28.64
CA ASN A 33 25.03 -27.47 28.32
C ASN A 33 24.45 -26.45 29.30
N ASP A 34 24.81 -25.18 29.11
CA ASP A 34 24.05 -24.09 29.67
C ASP A 34 22.66 -24.12 29.01
N PRO A 35 21.57 -24.26 29.78
CA PRO A 35 20.23 -24.19 29.21
C PRO A 35 20.06 -22.81 28.59
N ILE A 36 19.72 -22.77 27.29
CA ILE A 36 19.49 -21.53 26.55
C ILE A 36 18.49 -20.69 27.35
N ARG A 37 18.91 -19.52 27.82
CA ARG A 37 17.98 -18.52 28.35
C ARG A 37 17.12 -18.05 27.18
N GLN A 38 15.89 -18.56 27.08
CA GLN A 38 15.01 -18.40 25.91
C GLN A 38 14.35 -17.01 25.80
N GLY A 39 14.48 -16.15 26.82
CA GLY A 39 13.98 -14.77 26.80
C GLY A 39 14.95 -13.77 26.17
N PRO A 40 14.52 -12.51 25.97
CA PRO A 40 15.37 -11.44 25.44
C PRO A 40 16.63 -11.21 26.29
N ARG A 41 17.78 -11.00 25.64
CA ARG A 41 19.04 -10.57 26.28
C ARG A 41 19.54 -9.25 25.68
N CYS A 42 20.02 -8.37 26.53
CA CYS A 42 20.70 -7.14 26.11
C CYS A 42 22.20 -7.38 25.94
N VAL A 43 22.79 -6.87 24.85
CA VAL A 43 24.22 -6.92 24.56
C VAL A 43 24.72 -5.57 24.05
N THR A 44 25.97 -5.21 24.38
CA THR A 44 26.61 -3.97 23.94
C THR A 44 27.81 -4.28 23.06
N ILE A 45 27.84 -3.70 21.86
CA ILE A 45 28.85 -3.93 20.82
C ILE A 45 29.62 -2.62 20.61
N TYR A 46 30.93 -2.67 20.79
CA TYR A 46 31.82 -1.57 20.46
C TYR A 46 32.30 -1.73 19.02
N LYS A 47 32.14 -0.68 18.22
CA LYS A 47 32.52 -0.69 16.80
C LYS A 47 34.03 -0.83 16.63
N THR A 48 34.44 -1.55 15.60
CA THR A 48 35.84 -1.69 15.20
C THR A 48 36.07 -1.09 13.81
N GLU A 49 37.30 -1.16 13.31
CA GLU A 49 37.65 -0.81 11.92
C GLU A 49 36.78 -1.56 10.88
N THR A 50 36.28 -2.75 11.23
CA THR A 50 35.35 -3.56 10.39
C THR A 50 33.86 -3.29 10.69
N GLY A 51 33.55 -2.21 11.41
CA GLY A 51 32.22 -1.92 11.92
C GLY A 51 31.84 -2.77 13.14
N PHE A 52 30.54 -3.04 13.30
CA PHE A 52 30.02 -3.90 14.37
C PHE A 52 30.14 -5.41 14.07
N GLY A 53 30.47 -5.81 12.83
CA GLY A 53 30.78 -7.19 12.48
C GLY A 53 29.59 -8.17 12.43
N PHE A 54 28.39 -7.72 12.04
CA PHE A 54 27.22 -8.58 11.79
C PHE A 54 26.32 -8.01 10.69
N ASN A 55 25.50 -8.87 10.07
CA ASN A 55 24.57 -8.49 9.00
C ASN A 55 23.11 -8.65 9.45
N VAL A 56 22.29 -7.62 9.27
CA VAL A 56 20.83 -7.65 9.53
C VAL A 56 20.06 -8.04 8.27
N ARG A 57 19.00 -8.86 8.40
CA ARG A 57 18.02 -9.14 7.34
C ARG A 57 16.60 -9.25 7.90
N GLY A 58 15.62 -9.10 7.02
CA GLY A 58 14.20 -9.35 7.26
C GLY A 58 13.35 -8.76 6.14
N GLN A 59 12.41 -9.52 5.60
CA GLN A 59 11.36 -8.99 4.72
C GLN A 59 10.17 -8.61 5.61
N VAL A 60 10.05 -7.32 5.88
CA VAL A 60 9.00 -6.74 6.73
C VAL A 60 8.56 -5.42 6.09
N SER A 61 7.35 -5.41 5.54
CA SER A 61 6.51 -4.21 5.49
C SER A 61 6.01 -3.93 6.90
N GLU A 62 5.92 -2.64 7.25
CA GLU A 62 5.53 -2.19 8.59
C GLU A 62 4.20 -2.84 9.02
N GLY A 63 4.14 -3.39 10.25
CA GLY A 63 2.93 -4.02 10.80
C GLY A 63 2.58 -5.43 10.28
N GLY A 64 3.53 -6.19 9.73
CA GLY A 64 3.27 -7.56 9.25
C GLY A 64 2.83 -8.58 10.33
N GLN A 65 2.37 -9.76 9.89
CA GLN A 65 1.78 -10.82 10.74
C GLN A 65 2.71 -11.30 11.87
N LEU A 66 2.16 -11.43 13.10
CA LEU A 66 2.87 -11.93 14.28
C LEU A 66 3.53 -13.30 14.02
N ARG A 67 4.77 -13.47 14.50
CA ARG A 67 5.52 -14.72 14.41
C ARG A 67 5.80 -15.26 15.80
N SER A 68 5.66 -16.58 15.97
CA SER A 68 6.09 -17.23 17.20
C SER A 68 7.61 -17.39 17.22
N ILE A 69 8.24 -16.95 18.30
CA ILE A 69 9.66 -17.08 18.59
C ILE A 69 9.75 -17.65 20.00
N ASN A 70 10.35 -18.83 20.16
CA ASN A 70 10.41 -19.57 21.43
C ASN A 70 9.04 -19.79 22.13
N GLY A 71 7.94 -19.81 21.38
CA GLY A 71 6.57 -20.03 21.89
C GLY A 71 5.80 -18.76 22.26
N GLU A 72 6.42 -17.58 22.17
CA GLU A 72 5.79 -16.27 22.39
C GLU A 72 5.60 -15.55 21.05
N LEU A 73 4.56 -14.71 20.92
CA LEU A 73 4.24 -14.01 19.67
C LEU A 73 4.84 -12.59 19.69
N TYR A 74 5.68 -12.31 18.71
CA TYR A 74 6.28 -11.01 18.46
C TYR A 74 5.82 -10.48 17.11
N ALA A 75 5.81 -9.16 16.91
CA ALA A 75 5.69 -8.63 15.55
C ALA A 75 6.95 -9.01 14.72
N PRO A 76 6.92 -8.92 13.39
CA PRO A 76 8.06 -9.35 12.56
C PRO A 76 9.36 -8.65 12.94
N LEU A 77 10.33 -9.43 13.43
CA LEU A 77 11.65 -8.92 13.83
C LEU A 77 12.66 -9.04 12.71
N GLN A 78 13.50 -8.02 12.57
CA GLN A 78 14.76 -8.14 11.85
C GLN A 78 15.67 -9.14 12.58
N HIS A 79 16.61 -9.77 11.88
CA HIS A 79 17.46 -10.81 12.46
C HIS A 79 18.91 -10.75 11.98
N VAL A 80 19.79 -11.31 12.79
CA VAL A 80 21.21 -11.45 12.49
C VAL A 80 21.41 -12.62 11.52
N SER A 81 21.64 -12.31 10.25
CA SER A 81 21.83 -13.28 9.16
C SER A 81 23.26 -13.86 9.11
N ALA A 82 24.25 -13.08 9.52
CA ALA A 82 25.65 -13.49 9.63
C ALA A 82 26.36 -12.71 10.74
N VAL A 83 27.39 -13.32 11.33
CA VAL A 83 28.29 -12.71 12.31
C VAL A 83 29.72 -12.93 11.82
N LEU A 84 30.56 -11.91 11.87
CA LEU A 84 31.96 -11.98 11.46
C LEU A 84 32.77 -12.79 12.49
N PRO A 85 33.44 -13.90 12.11
CA PRO A 85 34.26 -14.67 13.05
C PRO A 85 35.37 -13.83 13.68
N ARG A 86 35.45 -13.86 15.01
CA ARG A 86 36.31 -13.02 15.88
C ARG A 86 36.03 -11.51 15.83
N GLY A 87 34.92 -11.11 15.18
CA GLY A 87 34.44 -9.74 15.06
C GLY A 87 33.85 -9.18 16.35
N ALA A 88 33.42 -7.91 16.32
CA ALA A 88 32.91 -7.22 17.50
C ALA A 88 31.62 -7.84 18.04
N ALA A 89 30.65 -8.13 17.17
CA ALA A 89 29.38 -8.76 17.52
C ALA A 89 29.55 -10.15 18.14
N GLU A 90 30.43 -11.01 17.61
CA GLU A 90 30.69 -12.34 18.18
C GLU A 90 31.25 -12.22 19.61
N LYS A 91 32.23 -11.32 19.82
CA LYS A 91 32.79 -11.03 21.15
C LYS A 91 31.77 -10.46 22.13
N ALA A 92 30.77 -9.73 21.63
CA ALA A 92 29.65 -9.21 22.41
C ALA A 92 28.52 -10.25 22.65
N GLY A 93 28.64 -11.47 22.11
CA GLY A 93 27.67 -12.55 22.31
C GLY A 93 26.46 -12.54 21.36
N ILE A 94 26.51 -11.78 20.26
CA ILE A 94 25.57 -11.92 19.15
C ILE A 94 25.85 -13.23 18.39
N ARG A 95 24.77 -13.93 18.03
CA ARG A 95 24.80 -15.20 17.28
C ARG A 95 23.97 -15.07 16.00
N LYS A 96 24.30 -15.90 15.00
CA LYS A 96 23.46 -16.09 13.82
C LYS A 96 22.06 -16.55 14.23
N GLY A 97 21.03 -15.97 13.64
CA GLY A 97 19.62 -16.23 13.93
C GLY A 97 19.03 -15.38 15.06
N ASP A 98 19.84 -14.65 15.84
CA ASP A 98 19.34 -13.74 16.87
C ASP A 98 18.34 -12.74 16.26
N ARG A 99 17.15 -12.63 16.86
CA ARG A 99 16.07 -11.71 16.45
C ARG A 99 16.21 -10.41 17.23
N ILE A 100 16.21 -9.28 16.54
CA ILE A 100 16.44 -7.96 17.14
C ILE A 100 15.09 -7.42 17.62
N LEU A 101 14.96 -7.27 18.94
CA LEU A 101 13.78 -6.74 19.61
C LEU A 101 13.91 -5.23 19.85
N GLU A 102 15.11 -4.76 20.21
CA GLU A 102 15.39 -3.35 20.46
C GLU A 102 16.77 -2.94 19.91
N VAL A 103 16.88 -1.68 19.48
CA VAL A 103 18.13 -1.02 19.09
C VAL A 103 18.28 0.25 19.92
N ASN A 104 19.35 0.37 20.70
CA ASN A 104 19.64 1.52 21.57
C ASN A 104 18.45 1.92 22.48
N ASN A 105 17.76 0.93 23.04
CA ASN A 105 16.53 1.05 23.85
C ASN A 105 15.28 1.52 23.09
N VAL A 106 15.29 1.51 21.75
CA VAL A 106 14.11 1.70 20.91
C VAL A 106 13.62 0.33 20.47
N ASN A 107 12.37 -0.03 20.79
CA ASN A 107 11.72 -1.25 20.31
C ASN A 107 11.57 -1.19 18.77
N VAL A 108 11.90 -2.29 18.09
CA VAL A 108 11.88 -2.41 16.62
C VAL A 108 10.95 -3.52 16.11
N GLU A 109 9.94 -3.88 16.90
CA GLU A 109 8.92 -4.85 16.53
C GLU A 109 8.10 -4.36 15.33
N GLY A 110 8.10 -5.15 14.24
CA GLY A 110 7.40 -4.79 13.00
C GLY A 110 8.10 -3.70 12.18
N ALA A 111 9.26 -3.20 12.62
CA ALA A 111 10.02 -2.18 11.90
C ALA A 111 10.63 -2.73 10.60
N THR A 112 10.61 -1.89 9.57
CA THR A 112 11.25 -2.15 8.28
C THR A 112 12.77 -2.31 8.43
N HIS A 113 13.39 -3.00 7.48
CA HIS A 113 14.84 -3.15 7.43
C HIS A 113 15.58 -1.80 7.49
N LYS A 114 15.04 -0.77 6.81
CA LYS A 114 15.59 0.57 6.78
C LYS A 114 15.58 1.22 8.17
N GLN A 115 14.42 1.25 8.84
CA GLN A 115 14.30 1.84 10.20
C GLN A 115 15.31 1.23 11.18
N VAL A 116 15.44 -0.11 11.19
CA VAL A 116 16.40 -0.81 12.08
C VAL A 116 17.85 -0.48 11.72
N VAL A 117 18.21 -0.45 10.44
CA VAL A 117 19.56 -0.10 9.99
C VAL A 117 19.90 1.36 10.31
N ASP A 118 18.95 2.28 10.19
CA ASP A 118 19.17 3.69 10.47
C ASP A 118 19.31 3.96 11.99
N LEU A 119 18.56 3.24 12.84
CA LEU A 119 18.75 3.23 14.30
C LEU A 119 20.12 2.64 14.73
N ILE A 120 20.63 1.63 14.02
CA ILE A 120 21.97 1.07 14.26
C ILE A 120 23.06 2.10 13.89
N LYS A 121 22.87 2.85 12.79
CA LYS A 121 23.83 3.86 12.32
C LYS A 121 23.84 5.12 13.19
N SER A 122 22.70 5.56 13.71
CA SER A 122 22.60 6.78 14.51
C SER A 122 23.28 6.67 15.89
N GLY A 123 23.48 5.46 16.41
CA GLY A 123 24.19 5.19 17.67
C GLY A 123 25.70 5.44 17.67
N GLY A 124 26.31 5.76 16.52
CA GLY A 124 27.74 6.09 16.44
C GLY A 124 28.66 4.87 16.53
N ASP A 125 29.44 4.78 17.62
CA ASP A 125 30.48 3.75 17.81
C ASP A 125 30.16 2.74 18.93
N VAL A 126 29.04 2.91 19.63
CA VAL A 126 28.54 1.96 20.64
C VAL A 126 27.10 1.61 20.28
N LEU A 127 26.82 0.31 20.19
CA LEU A 127 25.50 -0.21 19.84
C LEU A 127 25.00 -1.13 20.95
N THR A 128 23.83 -0.84 21.49
CA THR A 128 23.13 -1.73 22.42
C THR A 128 21.97 -2.42 21.69
N LEU A 129 21.91 -3.75 21.73
CA LEU A 129 20.83 -4.54 21.13
C LEU A 129 20.16 -5.41 22.19
N THR A 130 18.83 -5.41 22.21
CA THR A 130 18.07 -6.48 22.88
C THR A 130 17.70 -7.52 21.84
N VAL A 131 18.14 -8.77 22.04
CA VAL A 131 17.96 -9.87 21.08
C VAL A 131 17.38 -11.14 21.70
N ILE A 132 16.63 -11.89 20.91
CA ILE A 132 16.10 -13.21 21.26
C ILE A 132 16.81 -14.26 20.41
N SER A 133 17.49 -15.23 21.05
CA SER A 133 18.07 -16.36 20.31
C SER A 133 17.01 -17.37 19.91
N VAL A 134 17.12 -17.83 18.66
CA VAL A 134 16.40 -19.00 18.15
C VAL A 134 17.23 -20.28 18.35
N THR A 135 16.62 -21.44 18.11
CA THR A 135 17.34 -22.72 18.16
C THR A 135 18.37 -22.84 17.02
N PRO A 136 19.43 -23.67 17.16
CA PRO A 136 20.38 -23.91 16.07
C PRO A 136 19.71 -24.34 14.77
N GLN A 137 18.67 -25.19 14.83
CA GLN A 137 17.89 -25.62 13.66
C GLN A 137 17.12 -24.47 12.98
N GLU A 138 16.69 -23.47 13.74
CA GLU A 138 16.05 -22.26 13.18
C GLU A 138 17.08 -21.26 12.65
N ALA A 139 18.30 -21.23 13.21
CA ALA A 139 19.44 -20.50 12.65
C ALA A 139 20.01 -21.19 11.39
N GLU A 140 19.91 -22.51 11.30
CA GLU A 140 20.29 -23.33 10.14
C GLU A 140 19.27 -23.22 9.00
N LYS A 141 17.98 -23.01 9.30
CA LYS A 141 16.99 -22.56 8.29
C LYS A 141 17.29 -21.16 7.72
N LEU A 142 18.31 -20.47 8.25
CA LEU A 142 18.86 -19.21 7.73
C LEU A 142 20.26 -19.43 7.11
N GLU A 143 20.68 -20.68 6.87
CA GLU A 143 21.87 -20.98 6.07
C GLU A 143 21.68 -20.52 4.63
N PRO A 144 22.56 -19.65 4.11
CA PRO A 144 22.65 -19.45 2.68
C PRO A 144 23.28 -20.72 2.07
N PHE A 145 22.60 -21.34 1.10
CA PHE A 145 23.32 -22.21 0.18
C PHE A 145 24.41 -21.37 -0.51
N GLU A 146 25.67 -21.81 -0.38
CA GLU A 146 26.82 -21.19 -1.03
C GLU A 146 26.75 -21.39 -2.56
N ASP A 147 25.97 -20.53 -3.20
CA ASP A 147 26.14 -20.01 -4.58
C ASP A 147 25.06 -18.98 -4.96
N LEU A 148 24.23 -18.54 -4.00
CA LEU A 148 23.18 -17.53 -4.23
C LEU A 148 23.56 -16.15 -3.68
N SER A 149 24.49 -15.49 -4.37
CA SER A 149 24.31 -14.05 -4.58
C SER A 149 22.98 -13.85 -5.33
N TYR A 150 22.21 -12.85 -4.92
CA TYR A 150 20.82 -12.59 -5.33
C TYR A 150 19.81 -13.54 -4.66
N ALA A 151 18.81 -12.94 -4.02
CA ALA A 151 17.59 -13.65 -3.72
C ALA A 151 17.02 -14.12 -5.07
N SER A 152 16.64 -15.41 -5.16
CA SER A 152 15.90 -15.90 -6.32
C SER A 152 14.51 -15.28 -6.30
N MET A 153 14.38 -14.06 -6.84
CA MET A 153 13.08 -13.43 -7.07
C MET A 153 12.26 -14.37 -7.96
N ASP A 154 11.00 -14.60 -7.57
CA ASP A 154 10.10 -15.42 -8.37
C ASP A 154 9.63 -14.61 -9.60
N TYR A 155 10.24 -14.90 -10.74
CA TYR A 155 9.87 -14.35 -12.04
C TYR A 155 8.82 -15.20 -12.79
N SER A 156 8.30 -16.25 -12.16
CA SER A 156 7.27 -17.12 -12.75
C SER A 156 5.88 -16.48 -12.76
N GLU A 157 5.60 -15.60 -11.79
CA GLU A 157 4.33 -14.89 -11.69
C GLU A 157 4.20 -13.84 -12.81
N LYS A 158 3.37 -14.19 -13.81
CA LYS A 158 3.15 -13.37 -15.00
C LYS A 158 1.69 -12.97 -15.15
N ARG A 159 1.47 -11.73 -15.60
CA ARG A 159 0.16 -11.16 -15.92
C ARG A 159 0.19 -10.46 -17.28
N SER A 160 -0.91 -10.49 -18.01
CA SER A 160 -1.07 -9.70 -19.24
C SER A 160 -1.50 -8.28 -18.89
N LEU A 161 -0.59 -7.32 -19.00
CA LEU A 161 -0.91 -5.89 -18.91
C LEU A 161 -0.99 -5.29 -20.33
N PRO A 162 -2.10 -4.63 -20.73
CA PRO A 162 -2.28 -4.07 -22.08
C PRO A 162 -1.52 -2.74 -22.24
N ILE A 163 -0.19 -2.81 -22.19
CA ILE A 163 0.73 -1.66 -22.24
C ILE A 163 1.09 -1.35 -23.69
N SER A 164 1.08 -0.07 -24.03
CA SER A 164 1.36 0.40 -25.39
C SER A 164 2.17 1.69 -25.39
N VAL A 165 2.82 1.94 -26.53
CA VAL A 165 3.50 3.19 -26.85
C VAL A 165 2.96 3.64 -28.21
N PRO A 166 1.70 4.11 -28.30
CA PRO A 166 1.01 4.34 -29.58
C PRO A 166 1.72 5.36 -30.47
N ASP A 167 2.32 6.40 -29.88
CA ASP A 167 2.90 7.52 -30.59
C ASP A 167 4.19 8.07 -29.93
N TYR A 168 4.80 9.04 -30.62
CA TYR A 168 5.91 9.84 -30.12
C TYR A 168 5.75 11.28 -30.59
N HIS A 169 6.25 12.22 -29.80
CA HIS A 169 6.18 13.65 -30.10
C HIS A 169 7.53 14.32 -29.84
N VAL A 170 7.76 15.46 -30.49
CA VAL A 170 8.94 16.29 -30.24
C VAL A 170 8.59 17.29 -29.14
N ARG A 171 9.34 17.29 -28.04
CA ARG A 171 9.36 18.39 -27.07
C ARG A 171 10.56 19.31 -27.34
N GLU A 172 10.35 20.59 -27.09
CA GLU A 172 11.37 21.63 -27.16
C GLU A 172 11.31 22.39 -25.84
N ARG A 173 12.41 22.37 -25.08
CA ARG A 173 12.53 23.03 -23.77
C ARG A 173 13.92 23.64 -23.66
N GLU A 174 14.01 24.92 -23.32
CA GLU A 174 15.27 25.66 -23.08
C GLU A 174 16.37 25.43 -24.14
N HIS A 175 16.00 25.45 -25.42
CA HIS A 175 16.86 25.20 -26.59
C HIS A 175 17.30 23.74 -26.82
N GLU A 176 16.83 22.76 -26.05
CA GLU A 176 16.97 21.33 -26.40
C GLU A 176 15.69 20.79 -27.07
N ARG A 177 15.84 20.30 -28.31
CA ARG A 177 14.79 19.59 -29.06
C ARG A 177 14.98 18.08 -28.97
N TYR A 178 14.04 17.35 -28.39
CA TYR A 178 14.14 15.90 -28.19
C TYR A 178 12.81 15.16 -28.42
N VAL A 179 12.90 13.88 -28.75
CA VAL A 179 11.71 13.01 -28.94
C VAL A 179 11.34 12.33 -27.62
N VAL A 180 10.07 12.43 -27.25
CA VAL A 180 9.42 11.66 -26.18
C VAL A 180 8.46 10.63 -26.77
N PHE A 181 8.35 9.49 -26.09
CA PHE A 181 7.46 8.38 -26.42
C PHE A 181 6.38 8.31 -25.34
N ASN A 182 5.11 8.20 -25.75
CA ASN A 182 3.98 8.32 -24.85
C ASN A 182 3.51 6.93 -24.40
N VAL A 183 3.74 6.57 -23.14
CA VAL A 183 3.41 5.26 -22.58
C VAL A 183 1.96 5.25 -22.10
N HIS A 184 1.20 4.22 -22.49
CA HIS A 184 -0.21 4.06 -22.16
C HIS A 184 -0.51 2.66 -21.59
N MET A 185 -1.54 2.54 -20.76
CA MET A 185 -2.00 1.30 -20.15
C MET A 185 -3.52 1.17 -20.29
N ALA A 186 -4.02 0.15 -21.00
CA ALA A 186 -5.44 0.02 -21.34
C ALA A 186 -6.04 1.28 -22.02
N GLY A 187 -5.22 1.96 -22.82
CA GLY A 187 -5.54 3.25 -23.46
C GLY A 187 -5.51 4.48 -22.54
N ARG A 188 -5.06 4.33 -21.29
CA ARG A 188 -4.90 5.42 -20.30
C ARG A 188 -3.47 5.96 -20.39
N HIS A 189 -3.28 7.27 -20.54
CA HIS A 189 -1.93 7.85 -20.59
C HIS A 189 -1.22 7.74 -19.22
N LEU A 190 0.01 7.23 -19.19
CA LEU A 190 0.84 7.17 -17.98
C LEU A 190 1.87 8.30 -17.96
N CYS A 191 2.86 8.24 -18.85
CA CYS A 191 3.95 9.21 -18.92
C CYS A 191 4.48 9.45 -20.34
N SER A 192 5.23 10.53 -20.48
CA SER A 192 5.95 10.89 -21.70
C SER A 192 7.46 10.84 -21.46
N ARG A 193 8.18 9.90 -22.08
CA ARG A 193 9.61 9.63 -21.78
C ARG A 193 10.50 9.69 -23.01
N ARG A 194 11.65 10.36 -22.92
CA ARG A 194 12.70 10.32 -23.96
C ARG A 194 13.54 9.05 -23.81
N TYR A 195 14.05 8.53 -24.92
CA TYR A 195 14.76 7.23 -24.97
C TYR A 195 15.85 7.03 -23.88
N ARG A 196 16.57 8.10 -23.46
CA ARG A 196 17.60 8.00 -22.41
C ARG A 196 17.04 7.51 -21.07
N GLU A 197 15.77 7.77 -20.78
CA GLU A 197 15.09 7.40 -19.53
C GLU A 197 14.69 5.91 -19.55
N PHE A 198 14.23 5.39 -20.69
CA PHE A 198 14.07 3.94 -20.90
C PHE A 198 15.40 3.19 -20.74
N ALA A 199 16.51 3.79 -21.20
CA ALA A 199 17.84 3.23 -21.01
C ALA A 199 18.30 3.29 -19.54
N ALA A 200 17.94 4.33 -18.80
CA ALA A 200 18.18 4.42 -17.36
C ALA A 200 17.36 3.37 -16.60
N LEU A 201 16.05 3.26 -16.88
CA LEU A 201 15.16 2.22 -16.38
C LEU A 201 15.76 0.82 -16.59
N HIS A 202 16.18 0.50 -17.82
CA HIS A 202 16.76 -0.82 -18.12
C HIS A 202 17.99 -1.15 -17.26
N MET A 203 18.86 -0.16 -17.00
CA MET A 203 20.04 -0.37 -16.16
C MET A 203 19.69 -0.45 -14.66
N ALA A 204 18.70 0.32 -14.22
CA ALA A 204 18.20 0.29 -12.85
C ALA A 204 17.53 -1.07 -12.53
N LEU A 205 16.61 -1.52 -13.39
CA LEU A 205 15.98 -2.84 -13.27
C LEU A 205 17.02 -3.98 -13.35
N LYS A 206 18.01 -3.89 -14.25
CA LYS A 206 19.10 -4.88 -14.31
C LYS A 206 19.96 -4.96 -13.05
N LYS A 207 20.04 -3.86 -12.28
CA LYS A 207 20.80 -3.80 -11.03
C LYS A 207 20.00 -4.37 -9.86
N GLU A 208 18.67 -4.36 -9.93
CA GLU A 208 17.79 -4.87 -8.88
C GLU A 208 17.38 -6.33 -9.13
N PHE A 209 16.82 -6.64 -10.31
CA PHE A 209 16.27 -7.95 -10.68
C PHE A 209 17.33 -8.84 -11.34
N ILE A 210 18.39 -9.15 -10.59
CA ILE A 210 19.50 -9.92 -11.12
C ILE A 210 19.12 -11.40 -11.25
N GLY A 211 19.58 -12.03 -12.32
CA GLY A 211 19.14 -13.36 -12.76
C GLY A 211 17.93 -13.34 -13.71
N PHE A 212 17.22 -12.22 -13.84
CA PHE A 212 16.20 -12.07 -14.88
C PHE A 212 16.81 -11.84 -16.27
N ASP A 213 16.42 -12.64 -17.27
CA ASP A 213 16.82 -12.43 -18.65
C ASP A 213 16.01 -11.29 -19.30
N PHE A 214 16.51 -10.07 -19.11
CA PHE A 214 15.85 -8.88 -19.62
C PHE A 214 15.78 -8.85 -21.16
N PRO A 215 14.62 -8.52 -21.75
CA PRO A 215 14.49 -8.33 -23.19
C PRO A 215 15.46 -7.26 -23.70
N LYS A 216 15.95 -7.44 -24.93
CA LYS A 216 16.86 -6.48 -25.58
C LYS A 216 16.16 -5.14 -25.78
N LEU A 217 16.60 -4.11 -25.04
CA LEU A 217 16.20 -2.72 -25.28
C LEU A 217 16.71 -2.27 -26.68
N PRO A 218 15.93 -1.48 -27.45
CA PRO A 218 16.41 -0.88 -28.70
C PRO A 218 17.73 -0.11 -28.49
N GLY A 219 18.70 -0.28 -29.39
CA GLY A 219 20.03 0.31 -29.23
C GLY A 219 20.06 1.83 -29.38
N LYS A 220 21.08 2.47 -28.78
CA LYS A 220 21.44 3.87 -29.05
C LYS A 220 21.93 3.99 -30.50
N TRP A 221 21.62 5.13 -31.13
CA TRP A 221 22.12 5.49 -32.45
C TRP A 221 22.83 6.85 -32.34
N PRO A 222 24.00 7.05 -32.95
CA PRO A 222 24.80 8.27 -32.75
C PRO A 222 24.31 9.48 -33.57
N PHE A 223 23.36 9.27 -34.49
CA PHE A 223 22.80 10.32 -35.34
C PHE A 223 21.31 10.55 -35.06
N GLN A 224 20.76 11.65 -35.57
CA GLN A 224 19.31 11.86 -35.60
C GLN A 224 18.63 10.72 -36.37
N LEU A 225 17.53 10.19 -35.82
CA LEU A 225 16.76 9.12 -36.44
C LEU A 225 15.81 9.67 -37.51
N SER A 226 15.65 8.92 -38.60
CA SER A 226 14.53 9.09 -39.52
C SER A 226 13.21 8.63 -38.88
N GLU A 227 12.07 9.06 -39.44
CA GLU A 227 10.74 8.66 -38.96
C GLU A 227 10.55 7.14 -38.91
N LEU A 228 11.02 6.42 -39.94
CA LEU A 228 10.99 4.96 -39.97
C LEU A 228 11.79 4.32 -38.82
N GLN A 229 12.93 4.93 -38.45
CA GLN A 229 13.73 4.48 -37.31
C GLN A 229 13.12 4.88 -35.97
N LEU A 230 12.40 6.00 -35.90
CA LEU A 230 11.66 6.42 -34.71
C LEU A 230 10.47 5.49 -34.43
N ASP A 231 9.67 5.14 -35.44
CA ASP A 231 8.58 4.16 -35.29
C ASP A 231 9.11 2.73 -35.02
N ALA A 232 10.23 2.33 -35.63
CA ALA A 232 10.91 1.09 -35.26
C ALA A 232 11.37 1.09 -33.79
N ARG A 233 11.91 2.21 -33.29
CA ARG A 233 12.27 2.37 -31.88
C ARG A 233 11.03 2.37 -30.97
N ARG A 234 9.96 3.06 -31.34
CA ARG A 234 8.66 3.10 -30.63
C ARG A 234 8.13 1.68 -30.39
N ARG A 235 7.98 0.88 -31.46
CA ARG A 235 7.58 -0.54 -31.38
C ARG A 235 8.52 -1.37 -30.51
N GLY A 236 9.83 -1.12 -30.59
CA GLY A 236 10.82 -1.82 -29.76
C GLY A 236 10.75 -1.46 -28.28
N LEU A 237 10.37 -0.23 -27.93
CA LEU A 237 10.12 0.20 -26.54
C LEU A 237 8.82 -0.38 -25.99
N GLU A 238 7.77 -0.45 -26.82
CA GLU A 238 6.50 -1.12 -26.52
C GLU A 238 6.72 -2.60 -26.19
N GLN A 239 7.36 -3.37 -27.08
CA GLN A 239 7.69 -4.79 -26.85
C GLN A 239 8.64 -5.02 -25.67
N TYR A 240 9.48 -4.04 -25.33
CA TYR A 240 10.32 -4.08 -24.14
C TYR A 240 9.48 -3.95 -22.87
N LEU A 241 8.63 -2.91 -22.80
CA LEU A 241 7.74 -2.69 -21.65
C LEU A 241 6.72 -3.83 -21.47
N GLU A 242 6.13 -4.34 -22.56
CA GLU A 242 5.21 -5.49 -22.52
C GLU A 242 5.84 -6.68 -21.79
N LYS A 243 7.07 -7.06 -22.15
CA LYS A 243 7.78 -8.21 -21.58
C LYS A 243 8.27 -7.98 -20.15
N VAL A 244 8.64 -6.75 -19.80
CA VAL A 244 9.10 -6.39 -18.46
C VAL A 244 7.92 -6.26 -17.49
N CYS A 245 6.88 -5.52 -17.88
CA CYS A 245 5.68 -5.32 -17.07
C CYS A 245 4.79 -6.57 -16.98
N ALA A 246 5.02 -7.58 -17.83
CA ALA A 246 4.36 -8.87 -17.70
C ALA A 246 4.79 -9.65 -16.44
N VAL A 247 5.97 -9.39 -15.87
CA VAL A 247 6.47 -10.07 -14.65
C VAL A 247 6.08 -9.24 -13.44
N ARG A 248 5.26 -9.81 -12.53
CA ARG A 248 4.60 -9.04 -11.47
C ARG A 248 5.58 -8.30 -10.57
N VAL A 249 6.60 -8.99 -10.07
CA VAL A 249 7.61 -8.40 -9.15
C VAL A 249 8.43 -7.27 -9.76
N ILE A 250 8.55 -7.21 -11.10
CA ILE A 250 9.27 -6.13 -11.79
C ILE A 250 8.33 -4.96 -12.09
N ALA A 251 7.08 -5.26 -12.44
CA ALA A 251 6.05 -4.27 -12.70
C ALA A 251 5.64 -3.50 -11.43
N ASP A 252 5.40 -4.20 -10.33
CA ASP A 252 5.03 -3.59 -9.04
C ASP A 252 6.25 -3.05 -8.25
N SER A 253 7.37 -2.78 -8.93
CA SER A 253 8.59 -2.25 -8.32
C SER A 253 8.61 -0.72 -8.24
N ASP A 254 9.25 -0.18 -7.21
CA ASP A 254 9.47 1.27 -7.04
C ASP A 254 10.16 1.89 -8.26
N ILE A 255 11.11 1.17 -8.87
CA ILE A 255 11.83 1.63 -10.07
C ILE A 255 10.88 1.78 -11.28
N MET A 256 9.92 0.85 -11.45
CA MET A 256 8.92 0.96 -12.51
C MET A 256 7.90 2.05 -12.20
N GLN A 257 7.43 2.14 -10.95
CA GLN A 257 6.50 3.17 -10.50
C GLN A 257 7.09 4.58 -10.66
N GLU A 258 8.36 4.81 -10.31
CA GLU A 258 9.04 6.08 -10.54
C GLU A 258 9.17 6.39 -12.05
N PHE A 259 9.48 5.39 -12.89
CA PHE A 259 9.56 5.60 -14.33
C PHE A 259 8.21 5.97 -14.96
N LEU A 260 7.10 5.37 -14.49
CA LEU A 260 5.75 5.67 -14.96
C LEU A 260 5.16 6.94 -14.34
N SER A 261 5.66 7.37 -13.18
CA SER A 261 5.28 8.62 -12.52
C SER A 261 5.99 9.81 -13.16
N ASP A 262 5.28 10.58 -13.97
CA ASP A 262 5.75 11.91 -14.37
C ASP A 262 5.84 12.82 -13.14
N ARG A 263 7.06 13.26 -12.83
CA ARG A 263 7.26 14.37 -11.89
C ARG A 263 6.65 15.61 -12.54
N LEU A 264 5.60 16.17 -11.92
CA LEU A 264 5.09 17.48 -12.29
C LEU A 264 6.26 18.47 -12.21
N GLU A 265 6.49 19.22 -13.28
CA GLU A 265 7.62 20.15 -13.33
C GLU A 265 7.34 21.32 -12.36
N GLU A 266 8.34 21.72 -11.57
CA GLU A 266 8.20 22.64 -10.41
C GLU A 266 7.74 24.08 -10.77
N ASP A 267 7.45 24.34 -12.05
CA ASP A 267 7.23 25.65 -12.67
C ASP A 267 5.74 26.03 -12.80
N GLY A 268 4.84 25.28 -12.16
CA GLY A 268 3.39 25.52 -12.20
C GLY A 268 2.71 25.10 -13.52
N ASP A 269 3.41 24.38 -14.40
CA ASP A 269 2.81 23.77 -15.60
C ASP A 269 1.75 22.74 -15.18
N GLN A 270 0.53 22.92 -15.69
CA GLN A 270 -0.58 21.99 -15.50
C GLN A 270 -0.37 20.66 -16.25
N GLY A 271 0.64 20.60 -17.12
CA GLY A 271 1.03 19.44 -17.89
C GLY A 271 0.12 19.20 -19.10
N PRO A 272 0.44 18.19 -19.93
CA PRO A 272 -0.38 17.85 -21.09
C PRO A 272 -1.79 17.41 -20.67
N ALA A 273 -2.75 17.60 -21.58
CA ALA A 273 -4.08 17.04 -21.40
C ALA A 273 -4.04 15.49 -21.42
N VAL A 274 -4.78 14.85 -20.52
CA VAL A 274 -4.86 13.40 -20.34
C VAL A 274 -6.32 12.95 -20.26
N ASP A 275 -6.60 11.78 -20.82
CA ASP A 275 -7.90 11.14 -20.73
C ASP A 275 -8.02 10.29 -19.47
N LEU A 276 -8.91 10.69 -18.57
CA LEU A 276 -9.31 9.93 -17.39
C LEU A 276 -10.65 9.25 -17.67
N LYS A 277 -10.74 7.94 -17.42
CA LYS A 277 -12.00 7.19 -17.40
C LYS A 277 -12.55 7.15 -15.97
N ILE A 278 -13.81 7.47 -15.76
CA ILE A 278 -14.47 7.45 -14.44
C ILE A 278 -15.68 6.50 -14.51
N LEU A 279 -15.82 5.63 -13.52
CA LEU A 279 -16.96 4.72 -13.37
C LEU A 279 -18.14 5.46 -12.72
N LEU A 280 -19.24 5.59 -13.44
CA LEU A 280 -20.48 6.21 -12.96
C LEU A 280 -21.32 5.22 -12.12
N PRO A 281 -22.29 5.70 -11.31
CA PRO A 281 -23.11 4.84 -10.44
C PRO A 281 -24.00 3.85 -11.21
N ASP A 282 -24.39 4.20 -12.45
CA ASP A 282 -25.13 3.37 -13.40
C ASP A 282 -24.27 2.32 -14.13
N ARG A 283 -22.99 2.22 -13.76
CA ARG A 283 -21.95 1.33 -14.34
C ARG A 283 -21.45 1.74 -15.73
N GLU A 284 -21.89 2.89 -16.27
CA GLU A 284 -21.23 3.45 -17.44
C GLU A 284 -19.81 3.94 -17.09
N VAL A 285 -18.92 3.94 -18.08
CA VAL A 285 -17.57 4.48 -17.93
C VAL A 285 -17.43 5.68 -18.85
N VAL A 286 -17.40 6.87 -18.25
CA VAL A 286 -17.23 8.14 -18.97
C VAL A 286 -15.76 8.47 -19.10
N THR A 287 -15.34 9.03 -20.24
CA THR A 287 -13.98 9.61 -20.40
C THR A 287 -14.08 11.12 -20.36
N VAL A 288 -13.20 11.77 -19.60
CA VAL A 288 -13.01 13.22 -19.56
C VAL A 288 -11.54 13.54 -19.85
N THR A 289 -11.33 14.60 -20.63
CA THR A 289 -10.00 15.11 -20.97
C THR A 289 -9.71 16.31 -20.08
N VAL A 290 -8.68 16.21 -19.25
CA VAL A 290 -8.30 17.22 -18.24
C VAL A 290 -6.80 17.46 -18.26
N ALA A 291 -6.30 18.54 -17.66
CA ALA A 291 -4.86 18.72 -17.48
C ALA A 291 -4.28 17.64 -16.54
N LYS A 292 -3.00 17.30 -16.69
CA LYS A 292 -2.35 16.27 -15.87
C LYS A 292 -2.38 16.59 -14.38
N ALA A 293 -2.13 17.85 -14.02
CA ALA A 293 -2.14 18.34 -12.65
C ALA A 293 -3.55 18.71 -12.12
N ALA A 294 -4.62 18.43 -12.88
CA ALA A 294 -5.99 18.71 -12.48
C ALA A 294 -6.30 18.16 -11.07
N THR A 295 -6.98 18.98 -10.27
CA THR A 295 -7.44 18.60 -8.93
C THR A 295 -8.69 17.73 -9.00
N VAL A 296 -9.11 17.18 -7.86
CA VAL A 296 -10.41 16.49 -7.76
C VAL A 296 -11.59 17.36 -8.22
N SER A 297 -11.56 18.68 -7.95
CA SER A 297 -12.64 19.58 -8.39
C SER A 297 -12.69 19.67 -9.91
N ASP A 298 -11.55 19.96 -10.56
CA ASP A 298 -11.46 20.10 -12.01
C ASP A 298 -11.96 18.84 -12.75
N VAL A 299 -11.59 17.66 -12.22
CA VAL A 299 -12.03 16.37 -12.77
C VAL A 299 -13.52 16.13 -12.53
N TYR A 300 -14.03 16.45 -11.34
CA TYR A 300 -15.44 16.27 -11.03
C TYR A 300 -16.35 17.23 -11.81
N ASP A 301 -15.92 18.49 -11.99
CA ASP A 301 -16.60 19.47 -12.83
C ASP A 301 -16.60 19.05 -14.31
N ALA A 302 -15.47 18.52 -14.81
CA ALA A 302 -15.41 17.94 -16.16
C ALA A 302 -16.38 16.75 -16.33
N VAL A 303 -16.49 15.87 -15.32
CA VAL A 303 -17.46 14.76 -15.31
C VAL A 303 -18.89 15.31 -15.32
N CYS A 304 -19.23 16.25 -14.43
CA CYS A 304 -20.56 16.84 -14.33
C CYS A 304 -21.01 17.47 -15.65
N ASN A 305 -20.14 18.26 -16.28
CA ASN A 305 -20.37 18.84 -17.61
C ASN A 305 -20.56 17.74 -18.68
N ARG A 306 -19.69 16.72 -18.71
CA ARG A 306 -19.71 15.65 -19.71
C ARG A 306 -20.96 14.75 -19.62
N VAL A 307 -21.55 14.59 -18.44
CA VAL A 307 -22.78 13.80 -18.24
C VAL A 307 -24.05 14.66 -18.19
N GLY A 308 -23.94 15.99 -18.20
CA GLY A 308 -25.07 16.90 -17.98
C GLY A 308 -25.69 16.73 -16.59
N LEU A 309 -24.87 16.83 -15.53
CA LEU A 309 -25.32 16.89 -14.14
C LEU A 309 -25.57 18.36 -13.76
N ASP A 310 -26.77 18.69 -13.29
CA ASP A 310 -27.05 20.03 -12.79
C ASP A 310 -26.36 20.27 -11.43
N THR A 311 -26.15 21.54 -11.08
CA THR A 311 -25.41 21.94 -9.87
C THR A 311 -26.07 21.52 -8.56
N ASP A 312 -27.37 21.22 -8.54
CA ASP A 312 -28.01 20.72 -7.33
C ASP A 312 -27.83 19.21 -7.18
N THR A 313 -28.10 18.46 -8.25
CA THR A 313 -27.79 17.02 -8.31
C THR A 313 -26.32 16.73 -8.01
N ALA A 314 -25.39 17.55 -8.52
CA ALA A 314 -23.95 17.36 -8.35
C ALA A 314 -23.48 17.38 -6.88
N LYS A 315 -24.20 18.05 -5.96
CA LYS A 315 -23.86 18.07 -4.52
C LYS A 315 -24.10 16.74 -3.82
N HIS A 316 -24.89 15.85 -4.42
CA HIS A 316 -25.27 14.55 -3.85
C HIS A 316 -24.28 13.43 -4.20
N PHE A 317 -23.24 13.73 -4.98
CA PHE A 317 -22.21 12.79 -5.43
C PHE A 317 -20.83 13.43 -5.32
N TYR A 318 -19.78 12.61 -5.36
CA TYR A 318 -18.39 13.08 -5.36
C TYR A 318 -17.48 12.06 -6.08
N LEU A 319 -16.19 12.39 -6.22
CA LEU A 319 -15.18 11.52 -6.82
C LEU A 319 -14.47 10.67 -5.75
N PHE A 320 -14.33 9.37 -6.04
CA PHE A 320 -13.80 8.34 -5.15
C PHE A 320 -12.70 7.54 -5.85
N GLU A 321 -11.72 7.06 -5.09
CA GLU A 321 -10.82 5.99 -5.52
C GLU A 321 -11.42 4.63 -5.17
N ILE A 322 -11.39 3.71 -6.13
CA ILE A 322 -11.64 2.28 -5.96
C ILE A 322 -10.33 1.65 -5.50
N VAL A 323 -10.25 1.32 -4.22
CA VAL A 323 -9.08 0.67 -3.60
C VAL A 323 -9.20 -0.86 -3.75
N GLU A 324 -8.12 -1.59 -3.49
CA GLU A 324 -8.17 -3.05 -3.35
C GLU A 324 -9.26 -3.51 -2.35
N TYR A 325 -9.72 -4.76 -2.49
CA TYR A 325 -10.75 -5.38 -1.63
C TYR A 325 -12.16 -4.75 -1.70
N ASN A 326 -12.49 -4.06 -2.80
CA ASN A 326 -13.82 -3.48 -3.08
C ASN A 326 -14.27 -2.36 -2.11
N PHE A 327 -13.33 -1.64 -1.50
CA PHE A 327 -13.63 -0.43 -0.74
C PHE A 327 -13.40 0.82 -1.60
N GLU A 328 -14.33 1.77 -1.58
CA GLU A 328 -14.19 3.05 -2.27
C GLU A 328 -14.01 4.19 -1.26
N ARG A 329 -12.88 4.92 -1.32
CA ARG A 329 -12.60 6.08 -0.46
C ARG A 329 -12.92 7.39 -1.17
N LYS A 330 -13.46 8.38 -0.45
CA LYS A 330 -13.57 9.77 -0.94
C LYS A 330 -12.16 10.33 -1.19
N LEU A 331 -11.97 11.01 -2.32
CA LEU A 331 -10.75 11.75 -2.60
C LEU A 331 -10.71 13.08 -1.85
N GLN A 332 -9.52 13.55 -1.50
CA GLN A 332 -9.32 14.87 -0.91
C GLN A 332 -9.16 15.93 -2.00
N PRO A 333 -9.63 17.18 -1.80
CA PRO A 333 -9.61 18.22 -2.83
C PRO A 333 -8.23 18.51 -3.44
N HIS A 334 -7.15 18.27 -2.68
CA HIS A 334 -5.77 18.48 -3.08
C HIS A 334 -5.13 17.28 -3.81
N GLU A 335 -5.82 16.15 -3.93
CA GLU A 335 -5.32 15.00 -4.69
C GLU A 335 -5.40 15.24 -6.20
N HIS A 336 -4.49 14.62 -6.95
CA HIS A 336 -4.46 14.68 -8.41
C HIS A 336 -4.91 13.31 -8.99
N PRO A 337 -6.12 13.20 -9.57
CA PRO A 337 -6.64 11.91 -10.00
C PRO A 337 -5.81 11.19 -11.09
N HIS A 338 -5.00 11.92 -11.87
CA HIS A 338 -4.04 11.31 -12.81
C HIS A 338 -2.92 10.53 -12.10
N THR A 339 -2.43 11.03 -10.96
CA THR A 339 -1.39 10.35 -10.16
C THR A 339 -1.87 9.01 -9.64
N LEU A 340 -3.10 8.95 -9.12
CA LEU A 340 -3.74 7.70 -8.68
C LEU A 340 -3.90 6.69 -9.84
N TYR A 341 -4.15 7.22 -11.05
CA TYR A 341 -4.24 6.45 -12.29
C TYR A 341 -2.93 5.74 -12.68
N VAL A 342 -1.81 6.37 -12.36
CA VAL A 342 -0.45 5.84 -12.57
C VAL A 342 -0.06 4.88 -11.44
N GLN A 343 -0.32 5.23 -10.18
CA GLN A 343 -0.02 4.34 -9.05
C GLN A 343 -0.74 2.99 -9.19
N ASN A 344 -2.02 3.02 -9.56
CA ASN A 344 -2.85 1.85 -9.83
C ASN A 344 -2.73 1.33 -11.27
N TYR A 345 -1.64 1.60 -12.01
CA TYR A 345 -1.57 1.22 -13.43
C TYR A 345 -1.64 -0.30 -13.65
N SER A 346 -1.12 -1.09 -12.71
CA SER A 346 -1.05 -2.54 -12.77
C SER A 346 -2.39 -3.25 -12.51
N THR A 347 -3.42 -2.53 -12.05
CA THR A 347 -4.74 -3.07 -11.78
C THR A 347 -5.46 -3.44 -13.08
N ALA A 348 -6.11 -4.61 -13.11
CA ALA A 348 -6.86 -5.09 -14.27
C ALA A 348 -8.17 -4.32 -14.55
N SER A 349 -8.52 -3.35 -13.71
CA SER A 349 -9.72 -2.52 -13.89
C SER A 349 -9.54 -1.49 -15.01
N VAL A 350 -10.65 -1.13 -15.65
CA VAL A 350 -10.68 -0.06 -16.67
C VAL A 350 -10.46 1.34 -16.08
N THR A 351 -10.59 1.47 -14.75
CA THR A 351 -10.32 2.69 -13.97
C THR A 351 -10.17 2.35 -12.47
N CYS A 352 -9.46 3.20 -11.73
CA CYS A 352 -9.49 3.27 -10.26
C CYS A 352 -10.35 4.46 -9.75
N LEU A 353 -11.01 5.21 -10.62
CA LEU A 353 -11.80 6.40 -10.27
C LEU A 353 -13.30 6.14 -10.47
N ALA A 354 -14.10 6.55 -9.50
CA ALA A 354 -15.55 6.36 -9.48
C ALA A 354 -16.31 7.60 -9.02
N VAL A 355 -17.51 7.81 -9.55
CA VAL A 355 -18.52 8.65 -8.89
C VAL A 355 -19.33 7.77 -7.94
N ARG A 356 -19.52 8.24 -6.70
CA ARG A 356 -20.40 7.61 -5.70
C ARG A 356 -21.22 8.67 -4.97
N ARG A 357 -22.32 8.24 -4.36
CA ARG A 357 -23.18 9.03 -3.47
C ARG A 357 -22.34 9.69 -2.37
N TRP A 358 -22.48 11.01 -2.24
CA TRP A 358 -21.95 11.84 -1.15
C TRP A 358 -23.10 12.57 -0.44
N LEU A 359 -24.06 11.76 0.00
CA LEU A 359 -25.31 12.16 0.63
C LEU A 359 -25.77 11.06 1.59
N PHE A 360 -25.99 11.39 2.85
CA PHE A 360 -26.48 10.47 3.88
C PHE A 360 -28.01 10.56 4.06
N ASN A 361 -28.59 11.76 4.08
CA ASN A 361 -30.03 11.95 4.21
C ASN A 361 -30.74 11.73 2.86
N LEU A 362 -31.28 10.52 2.68
CA LEU A 362 -31.97 10.06 1.48
C LEU A 362 -33.48 10.31 1.47
N ASP A 363 -34.00 11.12 2.42
CA ASP A 363 -35.42 11.50 2.49
C ASP A 363 -35.71 12.90 1.93
N ARG A 364 -34.68 13.65 1.52
CA ARG A 364 -34.83 14.90 0.76
C ARG A 364 -35.37 14.64 -0.65
N PRO A 365 -36.08 15.59 -1.30
CA PRO A 365 -36.44 15.47 -2.71
C PRO A 365 -35.19 15.39 -3.58
N LEU A 366 -35.22 14.53 -4.60
CA LEU A 366 -34.08 14.24 -5.47
C LEU A 366 -34.51 14.28 -6.93
N SER A 367 -33.60 14.69 -7.82
CA SER A 367 -33.84 14.65 -9.27
C SER A 367 -33.98 13.20 -9.76
N ASP A 368 -34.69 13.00 -10.88
CA ASP A 368 -34.86 11.66 -11.46
C ASP A 368 -33.51 10.98 -11.79
N LYS A 369 -32.52 11.79 -12.18
CA LYS A 369 -31.15 11.34 -12.43
C LYS A 369 -30.43 10.92 -11.15
N ALA A 370 -30.54 11.71 -10.07
CA ALA A 370 -30.02 11.34 -8.76
C ALA A 370 -30.62 10.02 -8.27
N LEU A 371 -31.95 9.86 -8.37
CA LEU A 371 -32.66 8.63 -8.00
C LEU A 371 -32.22 7.43 -8.84
N THR A 372 -31.93 7.63 -10.13
CA THR A 372 -31.43 6.57 -11.03
C THR A 372 -30.02 6.12 -10.63
N TRP A 373 -29.12 7.05 -10.33
CA TRP A 373 -27.78 6.73 -9.85
C TRP A 373 -27.77 6.07 -8.47
N ILE A 374 -28.59 6.56 -7.53
CA ILE A 374 -28.74 5.96 -6.21
C ILE A 374 -29.34 4.55 -6.32
N PHE A 375 -30.33 4.33 -7.18
CA PHE A 375 -30.89 3.00 -7.47
C PHE A 375 -29.81 2.00 -7.91
N TRP A 376 -28.97 2.35 -8.89
CA TRP A 376 -27.92 1.45 -9.35
C TRP A 376 -26.83 1.23 -8.30
N GLN A 377 -26.49 2.25 -7.50
CA GLN A 377 -25.57 2.09 -6.38
C GLN A 377 -26.16 1.16 -5.29
N THR A 378 -27.42 1.32 -4.91
CA THR A 378 -28.11 0.44 -3.94
C THR A 378 -28.22 -1.00 -4.48
N VAL A 379 -28.44 -1.17 -5.79
CA VAL A 379 -28.37 -2.48 -6.45
C VAL A 379 -26.99 -3.12 -6.26
N ASP A 380 -25.91 -2.35 -6.39
CA ASP A 380 -24.54 -2.82 -6.16
C ASP A 380 -24.29 -3.14 -4.68
N GLU A 381 -24.68 -2.26 -3.76
CA GLU A 381 -24.57 -2.43 -2.30
C GLU A 381 -25.33 -3.69 -1.79
N VAL A 382 -26.50 -4.02 -2.37
CA VAL A 382 -27.21 -5.28 -2.12
C VAL A 382 -26.46 -6.48 -2.69
N ASN A 383 -25.89 -6.37 -3.90
CA ASN A 383 -25.13 -7.46 -4.53
C ASN A 383 -23.81 -7.76 -3.80
N ARG A 384 -23.15 -6.74 -3.22
CA ARG A 384 -21.96 -6.89 -2.37
C ARG A 384 -22.28 -7.35 -0.94
N GLY A 385 -23.56 -7.36 -0.55
CA GLY A 385 -23.99 -7.73 0.81
C GLY A 385 -23.82 -6.64 1.87
N HIS A 386 -23.51 -5.40 1.47
CA HIS A 386 -23.48 -4.25 2.39
C HIS A 386 -24.89 -3.95 2.93
N ILE A 387 -25.91 -4.15 2.09
CA ILE A 387 -27.33 -4.10 2.48
C ILE A 387 -27.83 -5.52 2.70
N THR A 388 -28.26 -5.82 3.92
CA THR A 388 -28.72 -7.17 4.30
C THR A 388 -30.17 -7.38 3.84
N ALA A 389 -30.34 -8.01 2.67
CA ALA A 389 -31.65 -8.24 2.06
C ALA A 389 -32.47 -9.39 2.69
N GLY A 390 -31.82 -10.43 3.23
CA GLY A 390 -32.50 -11.59 3.81
C GLY A 390 -33.56 -12.20 2.89
N GLU A 391 -34.75 -12.48 3.42
CA GLU A 391 -35.89 -13.03 2.68
C GLU A 391 -36.38 -12.12 1.54
N ARG A 392 -36.13 -10.81 1.61
CA ARG A 392 -36.54 -9.82 0.60
C ARG A 392 -35.63 -9.82 -0.64
N LEU A 393 -34.53 -10.59 -0.65
CA LEU A 393 -33.59 -10.64 -1.78
C LEU A 393 -34.28 -11.00 -3.11
N TYR A 394 -35.20 -11.98 -3.12
CA TYR A 394 -35.94 -12.34 -4.33
C TYR A 394 -36.82 -11.20 -4.86
N GLN A 395 -37.45 -10.44 -3.96
CA GLN A 395 -38.27 -9.27 -4.33
C GLN A 395 -37.39 -8.17 -4.93
N LEU A 396 -36.26 -7.86 -4.30
CA LEU A 396 -35.27 -6.92 -4.84
C LEU A 396 -34.80 -7.36 -6.22
N LYS A 397 -34.43 -8.63 -6.43
CA LYS A 397 -34.01 -9.16 -7.74
C LYS A 397 -35.09 -8.98 -8.82
N ALA A 398 -36.36 -9.21 -8.51
CA ALA A 398 -37.48 -8.95 -9.43
C ALA A 398 -37.76 -7.45 -9.67
N LEU A 399 -37.18 -6.57 -8.85
CA LEU A 399 -37.25 -5.12 -8.91
C LEU A 399 -35.99 -4.47 -9.54
N GLN A 400 -35.00 -5.24 -10.01
CA GLN A 400 -33.76 -4.72 -10.64
C GLN A 400 -33.98 -4.20 -12.07
N ASP A 401 -34.94 -3.30 -12.25
CA ASP A 401 -35.22 -2.56 -13.47
C ASP A 401 -35.37 -1.06 -13.14
N VAL A 402 -34.76 -0.19 -13.94
CA VAL A 402 -34.75 1.27 -13.70
C VAL A 402 -36.14 1.90 -13.71
N SER A 403 -37.10 1.33 -14.45
CA SER A 403 -38.51 1.78 -14.43
C SER A 403 -39.16 1.55 -13.06
N ARG A 404 -38.69 0.54 -12.31
CA ARG A 404 -39.17 0.15 -10.97
C ARG A 404 -38.32 0.73 -9.84
N LYS A 405 -37.41 1.66 -10.13
CA LYS A 405 -36.48 2.26 -9.14
C LYS A 405 -37.17 2.78 -7.87
N HIS A 406 -38.37 3.35 -7.99
CA HIS A 406 -39.14 3.85 -6.84
C HIS A 406 -39.61 2.72 -5.91
N GLU A 407 -40.08 1.60 -6.47
CA GLU A 407 -40.45 0.40 -5.70
C GLU A 407 -39.22 -0.24 -5.06
N TYR A 408 -38.13 -0.36 -5.81
CA TYR A 408 -36.85 -0.92 -5.33
C TYR A 408 -36.29 -0.10 -4.16
N LEU A 409 -36.16 1.22 -4.32
CA LEU A 409 -35.62 2.11 -3.29
C LEU A 409 -36.53 2.15 -2.06
N LYS A 410 -37.86 2.13 -2.23
CA LYS A 410 -38.79 2.02 -1.11
C LYS A 410 -38.58 0.73 -0.31
N LEU A 411 -38.42 -0.42 -0.98
CA LEU A 411 -38.15 -1.69 -0.32
C LEU A 411 -36.76 -1.71 0.34
N ALA A 412 -35.76 -1.11 -0.31
CA ALA A 412 -34.38 -1.05 0.16
C ALA A 412 -34.21 -0.15 1.40
N LYS A 413 -34.93 0.97 1.49
CA LYS A 413 -34.96 1.87 2.66
C LYS A 413 -35.34 1.18 3.98
N GLU A 414 -36.05 0.06 3.91
CA GLU A 414 -36.45 -0.73 5.10
C GLU A 414 -35.40 -1.78 5.52
N LEU A 415 -34.26 -1.89 4.82
CA LEU A 415 -33.25 -2.92 5.05
C LEU A 415 -32.08 -2.42 5.91
N SER A 416 -31.52 -3.32 6.72
CA SER A 416 -30.29 -3.02 7.47
C SER A 416 -29.11 -2.78 6.52
N GLY A 417 -28.34 -1.73 6.77
CA GLY A 417 -27.23 -1.29 5.94
C GLY A 417 -27.61 -0.30 4.82
N TYR A 418 -28.89 -0.05 4.55
CA TYR A 418 -29.27 0.94 3.53
C TYR A 418 -28.79 2.34 3.91
N GLY A 419 -28.01 2.96 3.02
CA GLY A 419 -27.44 4.28 3.23
C GLY A 419 -26.13 4.31 4.02
N ASP A 420 -25.73 3.21 4.67
CA ASP A 420 -24.49 3.10 5.45
C ASP A 420 -23.24 3.03 4.56
N ILE A 421 -22.12 3.58 5.04
CA ILE A 421 -20.77 3.36 4.50
C ILE A 421 -20.03 2.43 5.46
N VAL A 422 -19.61 1.25 4.97
CA VAL A 422 -18.87 0.23 5.74
C VAL A 422 -17.37 0.38 5.46
N PHE A 423 -16.58 0.70 6.48
CA PHE A 423 -15.13 0.85 6.38
C PHE A 423 -14.40 -0.48 6.64
N PRO A 424 -13.17 -0.68 6.13
CA PRO A 424 -12.35 -1.83 6.47
C PRO A 424 -12.08 -1.94 7.99
N HIS A 425 -11.92 -3.18 8.47
CA HIS A 425 -11.67 -3.46 9.88
C HIS A 425 -10.33 -2.87 10.37
N CYS A 426 -10.34 -2.23 11.53
CA CYS A 426 -9.21 -1.48 12.06
C CYS A 426 -8.99 -1.71 13.57
N ALA A 427 -7.78 -1.48 14.05
CA ALA A 427 -7.47 -1.59 15.48
C ALA A 427 -8.05 -0.41 16.28
N CYS A 428 -8.23 -0.57 17.60
CA CYS A 428 -8.67 0.52 18.47
C CYS A 428 -8.02 0.48 19.86
N ASP A 429 -7.96 1.63 20.52
CA ASP A 429 -7.40 1.79 21.88
C ASP A 429 -8.17 1.01 22.97
N SER A 430 -9.44 0.73 22.70
CA SER A 430 -10.40 0.18 23.66
C SER A 430 -10.42 -1.36 23.69
N ARG A 431 -9.72 -2.04 22.77
CA ARG A 431 -9.60 -3.50 22.72
C ARG A 431 -8.14 -3.92 22.70
N LYS A 432 -7.76 -4.89 23.54
CA LYS A 432 -6.39 -5.46 23.56
C LYS A 432 -6.13 -6.48 22.44
N LYS A 433 -7.18 -7.02 21.81
CA LYS A 433 -7.17 -7.99 20.72
C LYS A 433 -8.44 -7.84 19.89
N GLY A 434 -8.37 -8.14 18.60
CA GLY A 434 -9.47 -7.95 17.67
C GLY A 434 -9.66 -6.50 17.22
N HIS A 435 -10.25 -6.35 16.04
CA HIS A 435 -10.51 -5.09 15.35
C HIS A 435 -11.97 -4.64 15.53
N LEU A 436 -12.27 -3.44 15.02
CA LEU A 436 -13.62 -2.93 14.81
C LEU A 436 -13.82 -2.61 13.33
N VAL A 437 -15.05 -2.77 12.84
CA VAL A 437 -15.52 -2.30 11.53
C VAL A 437 -16.35 -1.05 11.78
N PRO A 438 -15.86 0.15 11.39
CA PRO A 438 -16.63 1.39 11.44
C PRO A 438 -17.72 1.37 10.36
N ILE A 439 -18.95 1.70 10.74
CA ILE A 439 -20.09 1.79 9.82
C ILE A 439 -20.78 3.13 10.06
N VAL A 440 -20.73 4.01 9.06
CA VAL A 440 -21.28 5.37 9.16
C VAL A 440 -22.62 5.44 8.44
N GLY A 441 -23.70 5.64 9.19
CA GLY A 441 -25.06 5.75 8.67
C GLY A 441 -25.76 7.03 9.12
N ALA A 442 -26.74 7.48 8.34
CA ALA A 442 -27.48 8.72 8.62
C ALA A 442 -28.15 8.74 10.01
N ALA A 443 -28.60 7.57 10.50
CA ALA A 443 -29.26 7.45 11.80
C ALA A 443 -28.29 7.32 12.99
N ALA A 444 -27.15 6.62 12.79
CA ALA A 444 -26.18 6.32 13.84
C ALA A 444 -24.83 5.90 13.25
N PHE A 445 -23.77 6.10 14.03
CA PHE A 445 -22.46 5.48 13.82
C PHE A 445 -22.41 4.14 14.54
N LYS A 446 -21.93 3.08 13.88
CA LYS A 446 -21.87 1.73 14.45
C LYS A 446 -20.44 1.20 14.41
N LEU A 447 -20.10 0.40 15.40
CA LEU A 447 -18.83 -0.30 15.53
C LEU A 447 -19.12 -1.79 15.68
N GLN A 448 -18.93 -2.55 14.60
CA GLN A 448 -19.04 -4.00 14.63
C GLN A 448 -17.70 -4.61 15.06
N GLY A 449 -17.71 -5.58 15.98
CA GLY A 449 -16.51 -6.34 16.32
C GLY A 449 -16.01 -7.16 15.13
N ALA A 450 -14.69 -7.28 14.98
CA ALA A 450 -14.06 -8.16 14.01
C ALA A 450 -12.79 -8.78 14.60
N LYS A 451 -12.34 -9.89 14.02
CA LYS A 451 -11.00 -10.42 14.28
C LYS A 451 -9.94 -9.64 13.50
N GLU A 452 -8.68 -9.88 13.85
CA GLU A 452 -7.51 -9.38 13.13
C GLU A 452 -7.39 -9.94 11.70
N ASP A 453 -8.09 -11.05 11.39
CA ASP A 453 -8.22 -11.63 10.04
C ASP A 453 -9.41 -11.08 9.22
N GLY A 454 -10.15 -10.11 9.76
CA GLY A 454 -11.35 -9.52 9.13
C GLY A 454 -12.65 -10.29 9.38
N THR A 455 -12.63 -11.46 10.02
CA THR A 455 -13.85 -12.21 10.35
C THR A 455 -14.75 -11.39 11.28
N LEU A 456 -15.97 -11.10 10.84
CA LEU A 456 -16.94 -10.33 11.62
C LEU A 456 -17.42 -11.08 12.88
N GLU A 457 -17.55 -10.34 13.98
CA GLU A 457 -18.20 -10.78 15.22
C GLU A 457 -19.69 -10.37 15.22
N SER A 458 -20.51 -11.04 16.03
CA SER A 458 -21.94 -10.74 16.18
C SER A 458 -22.24 -9.48 17.01
N HIS A 459 -21.24 -8.90 17.68
CA HIS A 459 -21.43 -7.74 18.53
C HIS A 459 -21.32 -6.44 17.72
N VAL A 460 -22.44 -5.74 17.58
CA VAL A 460 -22.50 -4.39 16.99
C VAL A 460 -22.83 -3.39 18.09
N PHE A 461 -21.98 -2.38 18.24
CA PHE A 461 -22.18 -1.29 19.19
C PHE A 461 -22.62 -0.03 18.43
N GLU A 462 -23.81 0.48 18.74
CA GLU A 462 -24.43 1.62 18.03
C GLU A 462 -24.38 2.90 18.87
N LEU A 463 -23.92 3.98 18.24
CA LEU A 463 -23.83 5.33 18.78
C LEU A 463 -24.73 6.28 17.97
N LYS A 464 -25.78 6.80 18.60
CA LYS A 464 -26.60 7.85 18.00
C LYS A 464 -25.80 9.14 17.90
N TRP A 465 -25.97 9.90 16.83
CA TRP A 465 -25.20 11.13 16.57
C TRP A 465 -25.23 12.14 17.72
N ASN A 466 -26.35 12.28 18.43
CA ASN A 466 -26.46 13.16 19.60
C ASN A 466 -25.60 12.74 20.82
N THR A 467 -25.10 11.50 20.85
CA THR A 467 -24.20 11.00 21.91
C THR A 467 -22.73 11.33 21.67
N ILE A 468 -22.35 11.57 20.41
CA ILE A 468 -21.02 11.98 19.99
C ILE A 468 -20.92 13.51 20.16
N LYS A 469 -19.84 13.99 20.77
CA LYS A 469 -19.68 15.41 21.16
C LYS A 469 -18.53 16.13 20.46
N ARG A 470 -17.51 15.38 20.04
CA ARG A 470 -16.32 15.88 19.34
C ARG A 470 -15.72 14.73 18.54
N TRP A 471 -15.09 15.06 17.43
CA TRP A 471 -14.19 14.18 16.68
C TRP A 471 -12.99 14.99 16.22
N GLU A 472 -11.88 14.31 15.96
CA GLU A 472 -10.64 14.88 15.46
C GLU A 472 -9.78 13.80 14.81
N ILE A 473 -8.84 14.23 13.98
CA ILE A 473 -7.84 13.38 13.34
C ILE A 473 -6.54 13.46 14.14
N ASP A 474 -5.86 12.32 14.28
CA ASP A 474 -4.49 12.23 14.73
C ASP A 474 -3.64 11.72 13.55
N GLU A 475 -2.97 12.65 12.86
CA GLU A 475 -2.18 12.35 11.66
C GLU A 475 -0.91 11.55 12.00
N GLU A 476 -0.21 11.89 13.08
CA GLU A 476 0.97 11.15 13.55
C GLU A 476 0.61 9.71 13.94
N GLY A 477 -0.56 9.54 14.55
CA GLY A 477 -1.11 8.23 14.94
C GLY A 477 -1.89 7.49 13.85
N MET A 478 -2.00 8.04 12.63
CA MET A 478 -2.80 7.50 11.52
C MET A 478 -4.22 7.07 11.96
N ALA A 479 -4.93 7.94 12.67
CA ALA A 479 -6.12 7.55 13.42
C ALA A 479 -7.23 8.60 13.46
N PHE A 480 -8.45 8.10 13.61
CA PHE A 480 -9.65 8.89 13.87
C PHE A 480 -10.05 8.77 15.34
N CYS A 481 -10.19 9.92 16.01
CA CYS A 481 -10.51 10.02 17.42
C CYS A 481 -11.92 10.62 17.56
N PHE A 482 -12.79 10.03 18.37
CA PHE A 482 -14.07 10.66 18.71
C PHE A 482 -14.43 10.49 20.19
N GLN A 483 -15.18 11.47 20.69
CA GLN A 483 -15.64 11.54 22.07
C GLN A 483 -17.15 11.33 22.14
N TYR A 484 -17.59 10.37 22.96
CA TYR A 484 -18.99 10.00 23.11
C TYR A 484 -19.40 9.83 24.58
N THR A 485 -20.71 9.83 24.84
CA THR A 485 -21.28 9.38 26.12
C THR A 485 -22.29 8.27 25.91
N LEU A 486 -22.36 7.32 26.86
CA LEU A 486 -23.32 6.21 26.81
C LEU A 486 -24.70 6.58 27.37
N GLN A 487 -24.75 7.51 28.32
CA GLN A 487 -25.93 7.93 29.07
C GLN A 487 -25.67 9.34 29.63
N ASP A 488 -26.71 10.15 29.87
CA ASP A 488 -26.57 11.56 30.28
C ASP A 488 -25.79 11.80 31.59
N TYR A 489 -25.57 10.75 32.40
CA TYR A 489 -24.84 10.79 33.67
C TYR A 489 -23.48 10.03 33.64
N ARG A 490 -23.02 9.56 32.48
CA ARG A 490 -21.70 8.90 32.33
C ARG A 490 -20.63 9.92 31.91
N PRO A 491 -19.36 9.75 32.35
CA PRO A 491 -18.28 10.59 31.86
C PRO A 491 -18.07 10.36 30.37
N LEU A 492 -17.70 11.43 29.67
CA LEU A 492 -17.30 11.40 28.26
C LEU A 492 -16.10 10.46 28.08
N ARG A 493 -16.12 9.66 27.01
CA ARG A 493 -15.08 8.70 26.65
C ARG A 493 -14.54 9.02 25.28
N TRP A 494 -13.23 9.03 25.15
CA TRP A 494 -12.56 8.95 23.86
C TRP A 494 -12.50 7.49 23.39
N LEU A 495 -12.51 7.31 22.08
CA LEU A 495 -12.12 6.08 21.40
C LEU A 495 -11.32 6.47 20.16
N LYS A 496 -10.18 5.82 19.97
CA LYS A 496 -9.26 6.01 18.84
C LYS A 496 -9.30 4.79 17.92
N LEU A 497 -9.54 5.03 16.63
CA LEU A 497 -9.58 4.03 15.54
C LEU A 497 -8.34 4.20 14.66
N PHE A 498 -7.45 3.22 14.63
CA PHE A 498 -6.20 3.25 13.86
C PHE A 498 -6.45 2.69 12.45
N THR A 499 -6.67 3.58 11.47
CA THR A 499 -7.13 3.21 10.13
C THR A 499 -6.57 4.18 9.09
N PRO A 500 -6.02 3.72 7.94
CA PRO A 500 -5.50 4.62 6.90
C PRO A 500 -6.60 5.51 6.27
N TYR A 501 -7.87 5.25 6.56
CA TYR A 501 -9.02 6.01 6.07
C TYR A 501 -9.53 7.05 7.08
N TYR A 502 -8.71 7.46 8.07
CA TYR A 502 -9.12 8.38 9.14
C TYR A 502 -9.70 9.71 8.62
N THR A 503 -9.13 10.28 7.55
CA THR A 503 -9.63 11.53 6.94
C THR A 503 -11.00 11.33 6.32
N PHE A 504 -11.21 10.21 5.61
CA PHE A 504 -12.51 9.89 5.03
C PHE A 504 -13.56 9.57 6.12
N LEU A 505 -13.14 9.00 7.25
CA LEU A 505 -14.04 8.77 8.39
C LEU A 505 -14.47 10.11 9.04
N SER A 506 -13.56 11.08 9.18
CA SER A 506 -13.91 12.45 9.60
C SER A 506 -14.83 13.15 8.61
N ASP A 507 -14.49 13.13 7.32
CA ASP A 507 -15.33 13.68 6.24
C ASP A 507 -16.78 13.22 6.35
N CYS A 508 -17.01 11.94 6.71
CA CYS A 508 -18.35 11.39 6.87
C CYS A 508 -19.08 11.92 8.13
N PHE A 509 -18.36 12.16 9.24
CA PHE A 509 -18.92 12.78 10.44
C PHE A 509 -19.27 14.24 10.19
N ASP A 510 -18.35 14.99 9.57
CA ASP A 510 -18.54 16.39 9.19
C ASP A 510 -19.75 16.52 8.25
N ARG A 511 -19.84 15.67 7.21
CA ARG A 511 -20.97 15.65 6.28
C ARG A 511 -22.31 15.35 6.94
N ILE A 512 -22.35 14.43 7.90
CA ILE A 512 -23.60 14.14 8.63
C ILE A 512 -24.01 15.32 9.53
N ALA A 513 -23.04 16.02 10.13
CA ALA A 513 -23.31 17.22 10.93
C ALA A 513 -23.83 18.39 10.07
N GLU A 514 -23.28 18.58 8.86
CA GLU A 514 -23.79 19.51 7.85
C GLU A 514 -25.25 19.20 7.49
N GLU A 515 -25.52 17.97 7.03
CA GLU A 515 -26.85 17.56 6.55
C GLU A 515 -27.92 17.60 7.66
N ALA A 516 -27.54 17.31 8.91
CA ALA A 516 -28.42 17.47 10.07
C ALA A 516 -28.79 18.95 10.32
N THR A 517 -27.86 19.87 10.06
CA THR A 517 -28.07 21.31 10.21
C THR A 517 -28.97 21.85 9.08
N GLU A 518 -28.69 21.50 7.81
CA GLU A 518 -29.56 21.81 6.66
C GLU A 518 -31.02 21.38 6.90
N THR A 519 -31.20 20.17 7.45
CA THR A 519 -32.51 19.59 7.75
C THR A 519 -33.24 20.36 8.87
N MET A 520 -32.51 20.89 9.85
CA MET A 520 -33.07 21.71 10.93
C MET A 520 -33.51 23.08 10.41
N GLU A 521 -32.66 23.76 9.63
CA GLU A 521 -32.97 25.07 9.05
C GLU A 521 -34.18 25.02 8.13
N THR A 522 -34.28 23.98 7.29
CA THR A 522 -35.42 23.76 6.39
C THR A 522 -36.73 23.64 7.18
N LYS A 523 -36.77 22.80 8.22
CA LYS A 523 -37.95 22.65 9.09
C LYS A 523 -38.32 23.94 9.82
N ILE A 524 -37.33 24.70 10.26
CA ILE A 524 -37.53 26.01 10.88
C ILE A 524 -38.18 26.97 9.86
N GLN A 525 -37.67 27.05 8.62
CA GLN A 525 -38.25 27.88 7.57
C GLN A 525 -39.69 27.48 7.20
N GLU A 526 -40.00 26.19 7.12
CA GLU A 526 -41.36 25.69 6.89
C GLU A 526 -42.32 26.11 8.02
N LEU A 527 -41.89 25.99 9.29
CA LEU A 527 -42.68 26.41 10.44
C LEU A 527 -42.93 27.93 10.44
N TRP A 528 -41.92 28.77 10.18
CA TRP A 528 -42.10 30.22 10.09
C TRP A 528 -42.90 30.65 8.84
N GLY A 529 -42.79 29.93 7.73
CA GLY A 529 -43.56 30.17 6.51
C GLY A 529 -45.05 29.91 6.69
N ASN A 530 -45.40 28.85 7.43
CA ASN A 530 -46.78 28.51 7.78
C ASN A 530 -47.40 29.45 8.83
N VAL A 531 -46.58 30.15 9.64
CA VAL A 531 -47.04 31.19 10.58
C VAL A 531 -47.31 32.55 9.89
N ARG A 532 -46.92 32.71 8.61
CA ARG A 532 -47.11 33.93 7.81
C ARG A 532 -48.19 33.81 6.71
N ARG A 533 -49.04 32.78 6.75
CA ARG A 533 -50.18 32.58 5.83
C ARG A 533 -51.51 32.65 6.56
#